data_AF-B4VTB6-F1
#
_entry.id   AF-B4VTB6-F1
#
_cell.length_a   1.000
_cell.length_b   1.000
_cell.length_c   1.000
_cell.angle_alpha   90.00
_cell.angle_beta   90.00
_cell.angle_gamma   90.00
#
_symmetry.space_group_name_H-M   'P 1'
#
loop_
_entity.id
_entity.type
_entity.pdbx_description
1 polymer ?
#
loop_
_entity_poly.entity_id
_entity_poly.type
_entity_poly.pdbx_seq_one_letter_code
_entity_poly.pdbx_strand_id
1 'polypeptide(L)'
;MGIKAFLQTGEQRMRIASTLAENEKKIVQEASKQLWQKRPDFISPGGNAYGERQRSLCLRDYGWYLRLITYGVLAGGKEPIEKIGLIGVKEMYNSLGVPVAGMVESIRCLKNASLELLSQEDAMEAAPYFDYIIQSMS
;
A
#
# COMPACT_ATOMS: atom_id res chain seq x y z
N MET A 1 7.05 23.11 5.34
CA MET A 1 8.47 22.71 5.47
C MET A 1 9.27 23.51 4.46
N GLY A 2 10.41 24.11 4.83
CA GLY A 2 11.28 24.80 3.86
C GLY A 2 12.13 23.80 3.06
N ILE A 3 12.56 24.16 1.84
CA ILE A 3 13.35 23.28 0.96
C ILE A 3 14.59 22.72 1.67
N LYS A 4 15.32 23.56 2.43
CA LYS A 4 16.51 23.15 3.18
C LYS A 4 16.21 22.03 4.18
N ALA A 5 15.12 22.14 4.94
CA ALA A 5 14.73 21.14 5.93
C ALA A 5 14.30 19.82 5.26
N PHE A 6 13.61 19.90 4.12
CA PHE A 6 13.24 18.71 3.34
C PHE A 6 14.45 17.95 2.81
N LEU A 7 15.47 18.65 2.32
CA LEU A 7 16.70 18.01 1.81
C LEU A 7 17.50 17.33 2.92
N GLN A 8 17.48 17.88 4.14
CA GLN A 8 18.18 17.30 5.29
C GLN A 8 17.61 15.93 5.71
N THR A 9 16.33 15.67 5.47
CA THR A 9 15.68 14.38 5.77
C THR A 9 15.70 13.40 4.57
N GLY A 10 16.45 13.72 3.51
CA GLY A 10 16.54 12.89 2.30
C GLY A 10 17.10 11.48 2.54
N GLU A 11 18.14 11.34 3.37
CA GLU A 11 18.75 10.05 3.67
C GLU A 11 17.76 9.09 4.38
N GLN A 12 16.97 9.62 5.32
CA GLN A 12 15.93 8.85 6.01
C GLN A 12 14.88 8.34 5.01
N ARG A 13 14.36 9.22 4.14
CA ARG A 13 13.33 8.85 3.16
C ARG A 13 13.87 7.87 2.12
N MET A 14 15.13 8.00 1.71
CA MET A 14 15.82 7.02 0.87
C MET A 14 15.92 5.66 1.55
N ARG A 15 16.32 5.62 2.83
CA ARG A 15 16.41 4.38 3.62
C ARG A 15 15.05 3.68 3.74
N ILE A 16 13.99 4.42 4.03
CA ILE A 16 12.62 3.88 4.08
C ILE A 16 12.25 3.29 2.72
N ALA A 17 12.40 4.06 1.64
CA ALA A 17 12.03 3.61 0.29
C ALA A 17 12.80 2.36 -0.14
N SER A 18 14.12 2.31 0.10
CA SER A 18 14.95 1.13 -0.18
C SER A 18 14.51 -0.08 0.63
N THR A 19 14.28 0.08 1.94
CA THR A 19 13.85 -1.03 2.80
C THR A 19 12.53 -1.63 2.33
N LEU A 20 11.55 -0.79 1.98
CA LEU A 20 10.26 -1.25 1.47
C LEU A 20 10.39 -1.93 0.09
N ALA A 21 11.21 -1.38 -0.80
CA ALA A 21 11.42 -1.94 -2.14
C ALA A 21 12.15 -3.29 -2.10
N GLU A 22 13.23 -3.39 -1.32
CA GLU A 22 14.02 -4.62 -1.18
C GLU A 22 13.22 -5.75 -0.51
N ASN A 23 12.23 -5.41 0.31
CA ASN A 23 11.38 -6.37 1.02
C ASN A 23 9.98 -6.54 0.41
N GLU A 24 9.70 -6.02 -0.79
CA GLU A 24 8.37 -6.05 -1.41
C GLU A 24 7.75 -7.46 -1.36
N LYS A 25 8.49 -8.47 -1.83
CA LYS A 25 7.99 -9.85 -1.85
C LYS A 25 7.56 -10.35 -0.47
N LYS A 26 8.36 -10.05 0.56
CA LYS A 26 8.08 -10.45 1.95
C LYS A 26 6.86 -9.72 2.50
N ILE A 27 6.78 -8.41 2.26
CA ILE A 27 5.67 -7.56 2.68
C ILE A 27 4.36 -8.04 2.04
N VAL A 28 4.34 -8.26 0.73
CA VAL A 28 3.14 -8.71 0.00
C VAL A 28 2.70 -10.09 0.48
N GLN A 29 3.64 -11.00 0.75
CA GLN A 29 3.33 -12.32 1.29
C GLN A 29 2.70 -12.25 2.69
N GLU A 30 3.28 -11.50 3.62
CA GLU A 30 2.75 -11.40 4.98
C GLU A 30 1.41 -10.64 5.00
N ALA A 31 1.31 -9.54 4.26
CA ALA A 31 0.09 -8.75 4.21
C ALA A 31 -1.08 -9.51 3.56
N SER A 32 -0.82 -10.31 2.53
CA SER A 32 -1.87 -11.15 1.92
C SER A 32 -2.30 -12.29 2.83
N LYS A 33 -1.36 -12.92 3.56
CA LYS A 33 -1.69 -13.91 4.59
C LYS A 33 -2.63 -13.32 5.65
N GLN A 34 -2.33 -12.12 6.15
CA GLN A 34 -3.21 -11.40 7.09
C GLN A 34 -4.58 -11.10 6.48
N LEU A 35 -4.63 -10.66 5.22
CA LEU A 35 -5.89 -10.38 4.52
C LEU A 35 -6.77 -11.64 4.43
N TRP A 36 -6.21 -12.78 4.03
CA TRP A 36 -6.99 -14.02 3.88
C TRP A 36 -7.49 -14.58 5.20
N GLN A 37 -6.75 -14.36 6.29
CA GLN A 37 -7.22 -14.71 7.63
C GLN A 37 -8.40 -13.85 8.08
N LYS A 38 -8.38 -12.55 7.75
CA LYS A 38 -9.45 -11.60 8.10
C LYS A 38 -10.66 -11.71 7.17
N ARG A 39 -10.42 -11.98 5.88
CA ARG A 39 -11.39 -12.00 4.79
C ARG A 39 -11.29 -13.30 3.98
N PRO A 40 -11.60 -14.45 4.62
CA PRO A 40 -11.62 -15.73 3.91
C PRO A 40 -12.67 -15.78 2.80
N ASP A 41 -13.69 -14.91 2.86
CA ASP A 41 -14.72 -14.74 1.84
C ASP A 41 -14.15 -14.28 0.49
N PHE A 42 -13.04 -13.53 0.46
CA PHE A 42 -12.43 -13.08 -0.80
C PHE A 42 -11.86 -14.21 -1.66
N ILE A 43 -11.40 -15.29 -1.02
CA ILE A 43 -10.79 -16.45 -1.68
C ILE A 43 -11.71 -17.67 -1.71
N SER A 44 -12.96 -17.52 -1.31
CA SER A 44 -14.00 -18.55 -1.39
C SER A 44 -14.80 -18.43 -2.69
N PRO A 45 -15.53 -19.47 -3.15
CA PRO A 45 -16.36 -19.38 -4.36
C PRO A 45 -17.28 -18.16 -4.34
N GLY A 46 -17.25 -17.36 -5.41
CA GLY A 46 -17.98 -16.08 -5.51
C GLY A 46 -17.20 -14.86 -4.99
N GLY A 47 -16.04 -15.06 -4.36
CA GLY A 47 -15.14 -14.00 -3.92
C GLY A 47 -14.34 -13.37 -5.08
N ASN A 48 -13.97 -12.10 -4.92
CA ASN A 48 -13.23 -11.32 -5.93
C ASN A 48 -11.80 -11.85 -6.20
N ALA A 49 -11.21 -12.59 -5.27
CA ALA A 49 -9.88 -13.18 -5.35
C ALA A 49 -9.95 -14.72 -5.45
N TYR A 50 -11.10 -15.27 -5.82
CA TYR A 50 -11.28 -16.70 -6.05
C TYR A 50 -10.59 -17.14 -7.35
N GLY A 51 -9.67 -18.10 -7.24
CA GLY A 51 -8.85 -18.60 -8.35
C GLY A 51 -7.45 -17.98 -8.44
N GLU A 52 -6.52 -18.69 -9.06
CA GLU A 52 -5.11 -18.30 -9.13
C GLU A 52 -4.89 -16.96 -9.84
N ARG A 53 -5.61 -16.71 -10.94
CA ARG A 53 -5.50 -15.48 -11.72
C ARG A 53 -5.95 -14.26 -10.93
N GLN A 54 -7.14 -14.30 -10.34
CA GLN A 54 -7.72 -13.21 -9.56
C GLN A 54 -6.86 -12.90 -8.34
N ARG A 55 -6.38 -13.95 -7.65
CA ARG A 55 -5.43 -13.81 -6.55
C ARG A 55 -4.14 -13.14 -7.01
N SER A 56 -3.56 -13.58 -8.12
CA SER A 56 -2.34 -12.96 -8.66
C SER A 56 -2.54 -11.49 -9.02
N LEU A 57 -3.72 -11.10 -9.55
CA LEU A 57 -4.04 -9.71 -9.84
C LEU A 57 -4.16 -8.88 -8.57
N CYS A 58 -4.81 -9.40 -7.52
CA CYS A 58 -4.88 -8.73 -6.22
C CYS A 58 -3.48 -8.52 -5.62
N LEU A 59 -2.61 -9.53 -5.66
CA LEU A 59 -1.22 -9.40 -5.17
C LEU A 59 -0.36 -8.46 -6.02
N ARG A 60 -0.63 -8.33 -7.31
CA ARG A 60 0.02 -7.34 -8.17
C ARG A 60 -0.34 -5.92 -7.74
N ASP A 61 -1.61 -5.67 -7.40
CA ASP A 61 -2.06 -4.36 -6.93
C ASP A 61 -1.40 -3.97 -5.59
N TYR A 62 -1.09 -4.94 -4.71
CA TYR A 62 -0.28 -4.70 -3.51
C TYR A 62 1.09 -4.10 -3.83
N GLY A 63 1.84 -4.72 -4.75
CA GLY A 63 3.15 -4.22 -5.17
C GLY A 63 3.07 -2.84 -5.81
N TRP A 64 2.01 -2.59 -6.59
CA TRP A 64 1.74 -1.27 -7.15
C TRP A 64 1.53 -0.21 -6.07
N TYR A 65 0.70 -0.46 -5.06
CA TYR A 65 0.51 0.52 -3.98
C TYR A 65 1.77 0.69 -3.13
N LEU A 66 2.51 -0.39 -2.84
CA LEU A 66 3.78 -0.27 -2.11
C LEU A 66 4.77 0.62 -2.86
N ARG A 67 4.85 0.49 -4.19
CA ARG A 67 5.67 1.35 -5.06
C ARG A 67 5.20 2.81 -5.07
N LEU A 68 3.89 3.07 -5.09
CA LEU A 68 3.39 4.45 -4.99
C LEU A 68 3.74 5.07 -3.63
N ILE A 69 3.71 4.27 -2.56
CA ILE A 69 4.08 4.72 -1.23
C ILE A 69 5.55 5.11 -1.17
N THR A 70 6.45 4.33 -1.77
CA THR A 70 7.87 4.74 -1.84
C THR A 70 8.07 6.03 -2.63
N TYR A 71 7.28 6.27 -3.68
CA TYR A 71 7.30 7.56 -4.39
C TYR A 71 6.84 8.72 -3.50
N GLY A 72 5.76 8.52 -2.74
CA GLY A 72 5.27 9.52 -1.80
C GLY A 72 6.30 9.85 -0.72
N VAL A 73 6.90 8.81 -0.13
CA VAL A 73 8.00 8.94 0.84
C VAL A 73 9.14 9.75 0.25
N LEU A 74 9.67 9.39 -0.92
CA LEU A 74 10.79 10.12 -1.52
C LEU A 74 10.45 11.59 -1.83
N ALA A 75 9.24 11.83 -2.32
CA ALA A 75 8.73 13.17 -2.61
C ALA A 75 8.43 14.00 -1.33
N GLY A 76 8.33 13.37 -0.16
CA GLY A 76 7.85 14.02 1.07
C GLY A 76 6.42 14.52 0.95
N GLY A 77 5.61 13.88 0.12
CA GLY A 77 4.29 14.38 -0.25
C GLY A 77 3.43 13.32 -0.90
N LYS A 78 2.12 13.53 -0.83
CA LYS A 78 1.10 12.57 -1.30
C LYS A 78 0.76 12.67 -2.78
N GLU A 79 1.25 13.70 -3.46
CA GLU A 79 0.91 14.02 -4.84
C GLU A 79 1.18 12.87 -5.84
N PRO A 80 2.32 12.13 -5.77
CA PRO A 80 2.52 10.98 -6.66
C PRO A 80 1.50 9.87 -6.45
N ILE A 81 1.11 9.61 -5.20
CA ILE A 81 0.11 8.60 -4.84
C ILE A 81 -1.26 9.03 -5.38
N GLU A 82 -1.63 10.30 -5.16
CA GLU A 82 -2.92 10.85 -5.56
C GLU A 82 -3.11 10.81 -7.07
N LYS A 83 -2.15 11.36 -7.82
CA LYS A 83 -2.22 11.48 -9.28
C LYS A 83 -2.21 10.14 -10.00
N ILE A 84 -1.49 9.15 -9.46
CA ILE A 84 -1.30 7.86 -10.14
C ILE A 84 -2.32 6.81 -9.66
N GLY A 85 -2.63 6.78 -8.36
CA GLY A 85 -3.30 5.63 -7.75
C GLY A 85 -4.63 5.91 -7.06
N LEU A 86 -5.07 7.18 -6.94
CA LEU A 86 -6.30 7.53 -6.20
C LEU A 86 -7.34 8.29 -7.02
N ILE A 87 -6.94 9.20 -7.90
CA ILE A 87 -7.90 9.88 -8.79
C ILE A 87 -8.55 8.82 -9.71
N GLY A 88 -9.87 8.65 -9.62
CA GLY A 88 -10.64 7.66 -10.40
C GLY A 88 -10.59 6.22 -9.87
N VAL A 89 -10.00 5.99 -8.69
CA VAL A 89 -9.77 4.63 -8.17
C VAL A 89 -11.07 3.90 -7.81
N LYS A 90 -12.07 4.63 -7.29
CA LYS A 90 -13.37 4.06 -6.89
C LYS A 90 -14.14 3.62 -8.14
N GLU A 91 -14.16 4.44 -9.18
CA GLU A 91 -14.74 4.14 -10.49
C GLU A 91 -14.07 2.93 -11.13
N MET A 92 -12.73 2.89 -11.12
CA MET A 92 -11.95 1.76 -11.63
C MET A 92 -12.35 0.45 -10.91
N TYR A 93 -12.25 0.41 -9.58
CA TYR A 93 -12.56 -0.82 -8.83
C TYR A 93 -14.02 -1.25 -8.96
N ASN A 94 -14.96 -0.30 -8.96
CA ASN A 94 -16.37 -0.60 -9.19
C ASN A 94 -16.60 -1.22 -10.58
N SER A 95 -15.96 -0.70 -11.63
CA SER A 95 -16.07 -1.27 -12.99
C SER A 95 -15.50 -2.68 -13.11
N LEU A 96 -14.51 -3.02 -12.27
CA LEU A 96 -13.89 -4.34 -12.18
C LEU A 96 -14.64 -5.29 -11.23
N GLY A 97 -15.71 -4.84 -10.56
CA GLY A 97 -16.44 -5.62 -9.57
C GLY A 97 -15.65 -5.89 -8.28
N VAL A 98 -14.61 -5.09 -8.01
CA VAL A 98 -13.80 -5.21 -6.79
C VAL A 98 -14.39 -4.30 -5.71
N PRO A 99 -14.79 -4.82 -4.55
CA PRO A 99 -15.28 -4.00 -3.45
C PRO A 99 -14.18 -3.10 -2.91
N VAL A 100 -14.36 -1.78 -2.98
CA VAL A 100 -13.40 -0.78 -2.47
C VAL A 100 -13.11 -1.00 -0.98
N ALA A 101 -14.10 -1.38 -0.18
CA ALA A 101 -13.89 -1.73 1.23
C ALA A 101 -12.88 -2.88 1.42
N GLY A 102 -12.82 -3.82 0.48
CA GLY A 102 -11.80 -4.86 0.46
C GLY A 102 -10.41 -4.31 0.18
N MET A 103 -10.29 -3.35 -0.73
CA MET A 103 -9.02 -2.64 -0.98
C MET A 103 -8.56 -1.86 0.25
N VAL A 104 -9.46 -1.21 0.98
CA VAL A 104 -9.10 -0.53 2.23
C VAL A 104 -8.50 -1.51 3.24
N GLU A 105 -9.10 -2.69 3.43
CA GLU A 105 -8.56 -3.71 4.35
C GLU A 105 -7.23 -4.29 3.84
N SER A 106 -7.08 -4.44 2.51
CA SER A 106 -5.82 -4.84 1.88
C SER A 106 -4.68 -3.88 2.20
N ILE A 107 -4.92 -2.56 2.07
CA ILE A 107 -3.92 -1.53 2.37
C ILE A 107 -3.61 -1.46 3.87
N ARG A 108 -4.58 -1.72 4.76
CA ARG A 108 -4.31 -1.86 6.20
C ARG A 108 -3.36 -3.02 6.50
N CYS A 109 -3.57 -4.17 5.86
CA CYS A 109 -2.66 -5.31 6.01
C CYS A 109 -1.27 -4.99 5.43
N LEU A 110 -1.22 -4.32 4.27
CA LEU A 110 0.03 -3.88 3.64
C LEU A 110 0.79 -2.90 4.56
N LYS A 111 0.10 -1.96 5.20
CA LYS A 111 0.66 -1.05 6.21
C LYS A 111 1.30 -1.82 7.34
N ASN A 112 0.57 -2.73 7.99
CA ASN A 112 1.08 -3.48 9.13
C ASN A 112 2.37 -4.25 8.78
N ALA A 113 2.34 -5.04 7.71
CA ALA A 113 3.49 -5.82 7.28
C ALA A 113 4.69 -4.95 6.85
N SER A 114 4.44 -3.76 6.31
CA SER A 114 5.50 -2.82 5.91
C SER A 114 6.16 -2.18 7.12
N LEU A 115 5.36 -1.69 8.08
CA LEU A 115 5.87 -0.95 9.24
C LEU A 115 6.65 -1.85 10.21
N GLU A 116 6.34 -3.15 10.27
CA GLU A 116 7.09 -4.13 11.07
C GLU A 116 8.56 -4.29 10.64
N LEU A 117 8.91 -3.89 9.41
CA LEU A 117 10.27 -3.97 8.89
C LEU A 117 11.07 -2.68 9.08
N LEU A 118 10.44 -1.63 9.58
CA LEU A 118 11.06 -0.32 9.77
C LEU A 118 11.41 -0.10 11.24
N SER A 119 12.38 0.79 11.49
CA SER A 119 12.57 1.33 12.84
C SER A 119 11.34 2.11 13.27
N GLN A 120 11.15 2.33 14.58
CA GLN A 120 9.99 3.09 15.07
C GLN A 120 9.88 4.48 14.43
N GLU A 121 11.02 5.17 14.28
CA GLU A 121 11.08 6.49 13.65
C GLU A 121 10.69 6.43 12.16
N ASP A 122 11.27 5.48 11.42
CA ASP A 122 10.99 5.30 10.00
C ASP A 122 9.54 4.85 9.76
N ALA A 123 8.97 4.04 10.66
CA ALA A 123 7.58 3.63 10.61
C ALA A 123 6.64 4.82 10.84
N MET A 124 6.97 5.73 11.76
CA MET A 124 6.20 6.96 11.98
C MET A 124 6.23 7.87 10.76
N GLU A 125 7.36 7.96 10.05
CA GLU A 125 7.49 8.74 8.81
C GLU A 125 6.74 8.08 7.64
N ALA A 126 6.73 6.75 7.54
CA ALA A 126 6.08 6.02 6.44
C ALA A 126 4.56 5.86 6.62
N ALA A 127 4.06 5.74 7.85
CA ALA A 127 2.65 5.45 8.13
C ALA A 127 1.64 6.42 7.47
N PRO A 128 1.87 7.75 7.44
CA PRO A 128 0.94 8.70 6.84
C PRO A 128 0.63 8.45 5.35
N TYR A 129 1.57 7.87 4.59
CA TYR A 129 1.36 7.56 3.17
C TYR A 129 0.38 6.40 2.98
N PHE A 130 0.45 5.38 3.85
CA PHE A 130 -0.55 4.31 3.89
C PHE A 130 -1.90 4.84 4.35
N ASP A 131 -1.92 5.65 5.41
CA ASP A 131 -3.14 6.20 5.98
C ASP A 131 -3.87 7.10 5.00
N TYR A 132 -3.14 7.86 4.18
CA TYR A 132 -3.74 8.66 3.13
C TYR A 132 -4.47 7.81 2.09
N ILE A 133 -3.88 6.70 1.63
CA ILE A 133 -4.55 5.77 0.70
C ILE A 133 -5.82 5.18 1.34
N ILE A 134 -5.72 4.74 2.59
CA ILE A 134 -6.85 4.17 3.36
C ILE A 134 -7.99 5.19 3.46
N GLN A 135 -7.69 6.43 3.84
CA GLN A 135 -8.66 7.51 3.98
C GLN A 135 -9.31 7.88 2.64
N SER A 136 -8.53 7.95 1.55
CA SER A 136 -9.04 8.29 0.23
C SER A 136 -9.98 7.22 -0.36
N MET A 137 -9.78 5.95 0.00
CA MET A 137 -10.62 4.83 -0.45
C MET A 137 -11.83 4.55 0.46
N SER A 138 -11.81 5.05 1.69
CA SER A 138 -12.92 4.84 2.65
C SER A 138 -14.18 5.61 2.26
#